data_AF-A0A0J1HJI0-F1
#
_entry.id   AF-A0A0J1HJI0-F1
#
_cell.length_a   1.000
_cell.length_b   1.000
_cell.length_c   1.000
_cell.angle_alpha   90.00
_cell.angle_beta   90.00
_cell.angle_gamma   90.00
#
_symmetry.space_group_name_H-M   'P 1'
#
loop_
_entity.id
_entity.type
_entity.pdbx_description
1 polymer ?
#
loop_
_entity_poly.entity_id
_entity_poly.type
_entity_poly.pdbx_seq_one_letter_code
_entity_poly.pdbx_strand_id
1 'polypeptide(L)'
;MWECNWRSLICGLLIAACAACTSPYEENLAHDRQWDKLGSYHGEQGYREWDEKELTRRGALSETDYEAYRAGYLKGRFEYCSEKHTVDTVINPGYPNDCREGKSSSSYGLVERGY
;
A
#
# COMPACT_ATOMS: atom_id res chain seq x y z
N MET A 1 -31.40 38.44 18.92
CA MET A 1 -31.69 37.55 17.78
C MET A 1 -30.41 37.44 16.98
N TRP A 2 -29.75 36.29 17.03
CA TRP A 2 -28.47 36.06 16.34
C TRP A 2 -28.78 35.44 14.99
N GLU A 3 -28.61 36.21 13.91
CA GLU A 3 -28.72 35.69 12.55
C GLU A 3 -27.45 34.89 12.22
N CYS A 4 -27.56 33.56 12.29
CA CYS A 4 -26.48 32.68 11.86
C CYS A 4 -26.44 32.66 10.33
N ASN A 5 -25.39 33.28 9.80
CA ASN A 5 -25.09 33.45 8.39
C ASN A 5 -24.77 32.08 7.74
N TRP A 6 -25.77 31.50 7.07
CA TRP A 6 -25.76 30.17 6.43
C TRP A 6 -24.64 29.93 5.39
N ARG A 7 -24.07 30.99 4.81
CA ARG A 7 -23.15 30.90 3.66
C ARG A 7 -21.73 30.42 4.01
N SER A 8 -21.31 30.50 5.27
CA SER A 8 -19.95 30.10 5.69
C SER A 8 -19.82 28.64 6.16
N LEU A 9 -20.94 27.95 6.39
CA LEU A 9 -20.94 26.55 6.86
C LEU A 9 -20.65 25.53 5.75
N ILE A 10 -20.84 25.92 4.49
CA ILE A 10 -20.69 25.00 3.34
C ILE A 10 -19.20 24.75 3.02
N CYS A 11 -18.32 25.74 3.23
CA CYS A 11 -16.88 25.57 2.98
C CYS A 11 -16.16 24.76 4.08
N GLY A 12 -16.70 24.71 5.30
CA GLY A 12 -16.09 23.94 6.40
C GLY A 12 -16.34 22.43 6.29
N LEU A 13 -17.45 22.02 5.70
CA LEU A 13 -17.83 20.61 5.60
C LEU A 13 -17.04 19.84 4.52
N LEU A 14 -16.54 20.54 3.50
CA LEU A 14 -15.81 19.91 2.37
C LEU A 14 -14.36 19.54 2.72
N ILE A 15 -13.75 20.14 3.75
CA ILE A 15 -12.36 19.86 4.13
C ILE A 15 -12.26 18.58 5.00
N ALA A 16 -13.33 18.20 5.69
CA ALA A 16 -13.36 17.00 6.53
C ALA A 16 -13.52 15.68 5.74
N ALA A 17 -13.88 15.74 4.45
CA ALA A 17 -14.10 14.56 3.61
C ALA A 17 -12.82 14.01 2.96
N CYS A 18 -11.66 14.68 3.12
CA CYS A 18 -10.38 14.25 2.54
C CYS A 18 -9.47 13.50 3.53
N ALA A 19 -9.93 13.24 4.76
CA ALA A 19 -9.18 12.46 5.74
C ALA A 19 -9.65 11.00 5.70
N ALA A 20 -8.74 10.11 5.30
CA ALA A 20 -8.83 8.65 5.31
C ALA A 20 -9.61 7.98 4.16
N CYS A 21 -9.09 8.10 2.94
CA CYS A 21 -9.25 7.05 1.93
C CYS A 21 -8.28 5.88 2.25
N THR A 22 -8.40 5.27 3.42
CA THR A 22 -7.82 3.94 3.64
C THR A 22 -8.90 2.94 3.30
N SER A 23 -8.61 1.99 2.40
CA SER A 23 -9.59 0.96 2.07
C SER A 23 -9.94 0.19 3.35
N PRO A 24 -11.24 -0.01 3.69
CA PRO A 24 -11.64 -0.86 4.80
C PRO A 24 -11.02 -2.26 4.73
N TYR A 25 -10.67 -2.71 3.52
CA TYR A 25 -9.97 -3.96 3.28
C TYR A 25 -8.56 -3.98 3.87
N GLU A 26 -7.76 -2.93 3.64
CA GLU A 26 -6.38 -2.84 4.17
C GLU A 26 -6.40 -2.76 5.70
N GLU A 27 -7.36 -2.01 6.26
CA GLU A 27 -7.53 -1.89 7.70
C GLU A 27 -7.86 -3.23 8.35
N ASN A 28 -8.77 -4.01 7.74
CA ASN A 28 -9.08 -5.37 8.21
C ASN A 28 -7.87 -6.30 8.14
N LEU A 29 -7.08 -6.24 7.07
CA LEU A 29 -5.87 -7.07 6.95
C LEU A 29 -4.82 -6.73 8.00
N ALA A 30 -4.61 -5.44 8.28
CA ALA A 30 -3.71 -4.99 9.34
C ALA A 30 -4.22 -5.39 10.74
N HIS A 31 -5.52 -5.22 11.00
CA HIS A 31 -6.16 -5.62 12.24
C HIS A 31 -6.03 -7.13 12.49
N ASP A 32 -6.24 -7.95 11.45
CA ASP A 32 -6.17 -9.40 11.52
C ASP A 32 -4.72 -9.94 11.43
N ARG A 33 -3.71 -9.05 11.42
CA ARG A 33 -2.27 -9.36 11.30
C ARG A 33 -1.92 -10.17 10.05
N GLN A 34 -2.69 -9.99 8.98
CA GLN A 34 -2.47 -10.64 7.68
C GLN A 34 -1.49 -9.81 6.84
N TRP A 35 -0.29 -9.59 7.39
CA TRP A 35 0.74 -8.74 6.81
C TRP A 35 1.20 -9.21 5.43
N ASP A 36 1.31 -10.52 5.23
CA ASP A 36 1.65 -11.15 3.95
C ASP A 36 0.63 -10.83 2.86
N LYS A 37 -0.66 -10.88 3.18
CA LYS A 37 -1.74 -10.55 2.24
C LYS A 37 -1.82 -9.07 1.97
N LEU A 38 -1.62 -8.24 3.01
CA LEU A 38 -1.57 -6.79 2.85
C LEU A 38 -0.41 -6.37 1.95
N GLY A 39 0.76 -6.97 2.15
CA GLY A 39 1.91 -6.80 1.27
C GLY A 39 1.58 -7.20 -0.17
N SER A 40 1.05 -8.40 -0.37
CA SER A 40 0.69 -8.91 -1.71
C SER A 40 -0.28 -7.97 -2.42
N TYR A 41 -1.33 -7.53 -1.72
CA TYR A 41 -2.28 -6.55 -2.23
C TYR A 41 -1.60 -5.23 -2.63
N HIS A 42 -0.72 -4.68 -1.80
CA HIS A 42 0.03 -3.46 -2.15
C HIS A 42 0.90 -3.66 -3.39
N GLY A 43 1.55 -4.83 -3.50
CA GLY A 43 2.37 -5.18 -4.65
C GLY A 43 1.56 -5.32 -5.94
N GLU A 44 0.42 -6.00 -5.87
CA GLU A 44 -0.48 -6.22 -7.00
C GLU A 44 -1.11 -4.92 -7.50
N GLN A 45 -1.54 -4.04 -6.60
CA GLN A 45 -2.21 -2.79 -6.98
C GLN A 45 -1.26 -1.65 -7.34
N GLY A 46 0.06 -1.89 -7.25
CA GLY A 46 1.07 -0.88 -7.54
C GLY A 46 1.16 0.23 -6.50
N TYR A 47 0.93 -0.08 -5.23
CA TYR A 47 1.25 0.82 -4.12
C TYR A 47 2.74 0.81 -3.85
N ARG A 48 3.24 1.89 -3.26
CA ARG A 48 4.59 1.92 -2.71
C ARG A 48 4.67 1.03 -1.46
N GLU A 49 5.75 0.27 -1.34
CA GLU A 49 6.09 -0.48 -0.11
C GLU A 49 6.05 0.44 1.11
N TRP A 50 5.39 -0.02 2.17
CA TRP A 50 5.44 0.64 3.46
C TRP A 50 6.77 0.35 4.14
N ASP A 51 7.37 1.40 4.69
CA ASP A 51 8.56 1.25 5.53
C ASP A 51 8.18 0.72 6.92
N GLU A 52 9.20 0.31 7.69
CA GLU A 52 9.02 -0.21 9.05
C GLU A 52 8.26 0.77 9.96
N LYS A 53 8.46 2.08 9.77
CA LYS A 53 7.80 3.12 10.57
C LYS A 53 6.30 3.16 10.30
N GLU A 54 5.89 3.08 9.04
CA GLU A 54 4.47 3.04 8.68
C GLU A 54 3.82 1.72 9.12
N LEU A 55 4.51 0.58 8.96
CA LEU A 55 4.02 -0.71 9.48
C LEU A 55 3.85 -0.69 11.00
N THR A 56 4.79 -0.09 11.72
CA THR A 56 4.70 0.07 13.19
C THR A 56 3.49 0.92 13.59
N ARG A 57 3.23 2.01 12.86
CA ARG A 57 2.02 2.84 13.09
C ARG A 57 0.73 2.08 12.87
N ARG A 58 0.75 1.06 12.01
CA ARG A 58 -0.41 0.23 11.64
C ARG A 58 -0.56 -1.01 12.53
N GLY A 59 0.37 -1.24 13.46
CA GLY A 59 0.29 -2.32 14.44
C GLY A 59 1.18 -3.53 14.16
N ALA A 60 2.12 -3.44 13.21
CA ALA A 60 3.20 -4.43 13.10
C ALA A 60 4.19 -4.20 14.26
N LEU A 61 4.40 -5.22 15.09
CA LEU A 61 5.17 -5.07 16.34
C LEU A 61 6.43 -5.95 16.38
N SER A 62 6.62 -6.79 15.35
CA SER A 62 7.74 -7.73 15.29
C SER A 62 8.45 -7.70 13.94
N GLU A 63 9.71 -8.12 13.93
CA GLU A 63 10.48 -8.34 12.70
C GLU A 63 9.80 -9.37 11.79
N THR A 64 9.13 -10.37 12.38
CA THR A 64 8.34 -11.35 11.62
C THR A 64 7.19 -10.70 10.86
N ASP A 65 6.48 -9.74 11.46
CA ASP A 65 5.39 -9.01 10.79
C ASP A 65 5.94 -8.18 9.61
N TYR A 66 7.09 -7.54 9.81
CA TYR A 66 7.78 -6.77 8.79
C TYR A 66 8.22 -7.64 7.61
N GLU A 67 8.91 -8.75 7.87
CA GLU A 67 9.39 -9.64 6.82
C GLU A 67 8.21 -10.37 6.13
N ALA A 68 7.12 -10.67 6.84
CA ALA A 68 5.90 -11.20 6.24
C ALA A 68 5.27 -10.21 5.25
N TYR A 69 5.12 -8.94 5.66
CA TYR A 69 4.65 -7.87 4.78
C TYR A 69 5.54 -7.73 3.54
N ARG A 70 6.86 -7.65 3.75
CA ARG A 70 7.84 -7.49 2.68
C ARG A 70 7.83 -8.65 1.69
N ALA A 71 7.79 -9.89 2.19
CA ALA A 71 7.70 -11.08 1.36
C ALA A 71 6.42 -11.09 0.51
N GLY A 72 5.29 -10.74 1.12
CA GLY A 72 4.03 -10.54 0.42
C GLY A 72 4.11 -9.48 -0.67
N TYR A 73 4.65 -8.31 -0.35
CA TYR A 73 4.82 -7.20 -1.29
C TYR A 73 5.65 -7.56 -2.50
N LEU A 74 6.78 -8.24 -2.30
CA LEU A 74 7.63 -8.72 -3.39
C LEU A 74 6.91 -9.74 -4.27
N LYS A 75 6.12 -10.65 -3.67
CA LYS A 75 5.30 -11.61 -4.41
C LYS A 75 4.24 -10.91 -5.26
N GLY A 76 3.46 -10.00 -4.67
CA GLY A 76 2.43 -9.26 -5.39
C GLY A 76 3.00 -8.41 -6.53
N ARG A 77 4.17 -7.80 -6.31
CA ARG A 77 4.90 -7.07 -7.35
C ARG A 77 5.36 -7.98 -8.48
N PHE A 78 5.86 -9.17 -8.17
CA PHE A 78 6.22 -10.16 -9.19
C PHE A 78 5.01 -10.56 -10.03
N GLU A 79 3.85 -10.78 -9.41
CA GLU A 79 2.62 -11.13 -10.10
C GLU A 79 2.12 -9.98 -11.00
N TYR A 80 2.18 -8.74 -10.51
CA TYR A 80 1.92 -7.53 -11.29
C TYR A 80 2.83 -7.43 -12.51
N CYS A 81 4.15 -7.49 -12.32
CA CYS A 81 5.12 -7.36 -13.41
C CYS A 81 5.10 -8.54 -14.39
N SER A 82 4.59 -9.70 -13.98
CA SER A 82 4.42 -10.87 -14.85
C SER A 82 3.12 -10.83 -15.67
N GLU A 83 2.33 -9.76 -15.55
CA GLU A 83 1.05 -9.57 -16.24
C GLU A 83 0.05 -10.72 -15.98
N LYS A 84 0.20 -11.43 -14.85
CA LYS A 84 -0.71 -12.55 -14.50
C LYS A 84 -2.11 -12.06 -14.16
N HIS A 85 -2.23 -10.79 -13.76
CA HIS A 85 -3.47 -10.14 -13.40
C HIS A 85 -3.55 -8.75 -14.05
N THR A 86 -4.71 -8.41 -14.62
CA THR A 86 -5.00 -7.06 -15.08
C THR A 86 -5.42 -6.22 -13.88
N VAL A 87 -4.58 -5.27 -13.51
CA VAL A 87 -4.88 -4.32 -12.43
C VAL A 87 -5.40 -3.05 -13.11
N ASP A 88 -6.68 -2.77 -12.91
CA ASP A 88 -7.39 -1.69 -13.61
C ASP A 88 -6.91 -0.29 -13.20
N THR A 89 -6.30 -0.17 -12.02
CA THR A 89 -5.84 1.11 -11.47
C THR A 89 -4.47 0.97 -10.83
N VAL A 90 -3.46 1.54 -11.47
CA VAL A 90 -2.12 1.66 -10.88
C VAL A 90 -2.07 2.95 -10.07
N ILE A 91 -1.89 2.84 -8.75
CA ILE A 91 -1.90 4.01 -7.86
C ILE A 91 -0.61 4.84 -8.04
N ASN A 92 0.54 4.19 -8.21
CA ASN A 92 1.82 4.86 -8.42
C ASN A 92 2.26 4.77 -9.90
N PRO A 93 2.29 5.87 -10.67
CA PRO A 93 2.68 5.85 -12.07
C PRO A 93 4.15 5.46 -12.32
N GLY A 94 5.01 5.49 -11.29
CA GLY A 94 6.38 4.96 -11.35
C GLY A 94 6.45 3.43 -11.27
N TYR A 95 5.43 2.78 -10.72
CA TYR A 95 5.42 1.34 -10.46
C TYR A 95 5.62 0.44 -11.70
N PRO A 96 5.01 0.74 -12.87
CA PRO A 96 5.26 -0.02 -14.10
C PRO A 96 6.70 0.14 -14.61
N ASN A 97 7.36 1.27 -14.34
CA ASN A 97 8.74 1.49 -14.75
C ASN A 97 9.71 0.62 -13.94
N ASP A 98 9.45 0.45 -12.64
CA ASP A 98 10.22 -0.45 -11.76
C ASP A 98 10.21 -1.91 -12.26
N CYS A 99 9.13 -2.34 -12.93
CA CYS A 99 9.07 -3.67 -13.58
C CYS A 99 10.03 -3.78 -14.79
N ARG A 100 10.23 -2.68 -15.53
CA ARG A 100 11.07 -2.65 -16.74
C ARG A 100 12.55 -2.57 -16.39
N GLU A 101 12.90 -1.87 -15.32
CA GLU A 101 14.27 -1.81 -14.80
C GLU A 101 14.74 -3.18 -14.26
N GLY A 102 13.79 -4.04 -13.86
CA GLY A 102 14.06 -5.44 -13.45
C GLY A 102 14.37 -6.43 -14.57
N LYS A 103 14.22 -6.09 -15.87
CA LYS A 103 14.52 -7.05 -16.97
C LYS A 103 16.01 -7.37 -17.15
N SER A 104 16.93 -6.55 -16.61
CA SER A 104 18.37 -6.86 -16.58
C SER A 104 18.86 -7.50 -15.28
N SER A 105 17.99 -7.62 -14.27
CA SER A 105 18.36 -8.14 -12.96
C SER A 105 17.13 -8.81 -12.36
N SER A 106 17.05 -10.12 -12.55
CA SER A 106 16.21 -11.04 -11.79
C SER A 106 16.51 -10.91 -10.28
N SER A 107 16.07 -9.84 -9.65
CA SER A 107 16.17 -9.62 -8.20
C SER A 107 14.99 -8.78 -7.77
N TYR A 108 13.84 -9.43 -7.65
CA TYR A 108 12.78 -8.95 -6.79
C TYR A 108 13.26 -9.11 -5.34
N GLY A 109 14.30 -8.37 -4.93
CA GLY A 109 14.83 -8.35 -3.56
C GLY A 109 15.38 -9.67 -2.99
N LEU A 110 15.39 -10.77 -3.76
CA LEU A 110 15.79 -12.10 -3.27
C LEU A 110 17.30 -12.40 -3.41
N VAL A 111 18.06 -11.63 -4.19
CA VAL A 111 19.47 -11.96 -4.50
C VAL A 111 20.47 -11.45 -3.44
N GLU A 112 20.04 -10.66 -2.46
CA GLU A 112 20.95 -10.08 -1.46
C GLU A 112 21.05 -10.84 -0.13
N ARG A 113 20.41 -12.02 0.01
CA ARG A 113 20.67 -12.95 1.12
C ARG A 113 21.21 -14.26 0.57
N GLY A 114 22.53 -14.29 0.41
CA GLY A 114 23.27 -15.51 0.13
C GLY A 114 23.02 -16.56 1.21
N TYR A 115 22.47 -17.69 0.78
CA TYR A 115 22.52 -18.98 1.49
C TYR A 115 23.31 -19.96 0.62
#